data_AF-A0A5D3FD80-F1
#
_entry.id   AF-A0A5D3FD80-F1
#
_cell.length_a   1.000
_cell.length_b   1.000
_cell.length_c   1.000
_cell.angle_alpha   90.00
_cell.angle_beta   90.00
_cell.angle_gamma   90.00
#
_symmetry.space_group_name_H-M   'P 1'
#
loop_
_entity.id
_entity.type
_entity.pdbx_description
1 polymer ?
#
loop_
_entity_poly.entity_id
_entity_poly.type
_entity_poly.pdbx_seq_one_letter_code
_entity_poly.pdbx_strand_id
1 'polypeptide(L)'
;MTGPRRAREAERAIAGFEVYELPDGSWRAVSQRDGGWVVEHEQWGELAWTCISSRIAEELRVAGEELARRMAEPGRAWRNDPGMKVDVPPHDTARDSRR
;
A
#
# COMPACT_ATOMS: atom_id res chain seq x y z
N MET A 1 0.32 9.35 -37.03
CA MET A 1 0.71 8.70 -35.76
C MET A 1 -0.35 9.03 -34.73
N THR A 2 -1.08 8.04 -34.25
CA THR A 2 -1.95 8.17 -33.08
C THR A 2 -1.07 8.33 -31.85
N GLY A 3 -1.29 9.37 -31.06
CA GLY A 3 -0.53 9.59 -29.81
C GLY A 3 -0.90 8.60 -28.69
N PRO A 4 -0.34 8.76 -27.48
CA PRO A 4 -0.65 7.93 -26.33
C PRO A 4 -2.15 7.80 -26.08
N ARG A 5 -2.64 6.56 -25.92
CA ARG A 5 -4.05 6.25 -25.67
C ARG A 5 -4.24 5.95 -24.20
N ARG A 6 -5.13 6.66 -23.52
CA ARG A 6 -5.48 6.35 -22.11
C ARG A 6 -6.14 4.97 -22.02
N ALA A 7 -5.62 4.13 -21.13
CA ALA A 7 -6.23 2.86 -20.77
C ALA A 7 -7.50 3.12 -19.95
N ARG A 8 -8.63 2.53 -20.36
CA ARG A 8 -9.96 2.73 -19.74
C ARG A 8 -10.54 1.44 -19.17
N GLU A 9 -9.94 0.32 -19.53
CA GLU A 9 -10.29 -1.02 -19.09
C GLU A 9 -10.04 -1.14 -17.57
N ALA A 10 -10.97 -1.76 -16.84
CA ALA A 10 -10.90 -1.85 -15.38
C ALA A 10 -9.67 -2.64 -14.91
N GLU A 11 -9.27 -3.65 -15.67
CA GLU A 11 -8.07 -4.47 -15.44
C GLU A 11 -6.76 -3.68 -15.61
N ARG A 12 -6.83 -2.50 -16.22
CA ARG A 12 -5.70 -1.60 -16.45
C ARG A 12 -5.69 -0.39 -15.50
N ALA A 13 -6.63 -0.32 -14.56
CA ALA A 13 -6.69 0.75 -13.59
C ALA A 13 -5.66 0.53 -12.47
N ILE A 14 -4.79 1.51 -12.24
CA ILE A 14 -3.88 1.55 -11.09
C ILE A 14 -4.25 2.76 -10.24
N ALA A 15 -4.66 2.52 -9.00
CA ALA A 15 -5.12 3.58 -8.12
C ALA A 15 -4.01 4.61 -7.86
N GLY A 16 -4.30 5.89 -8.14
CA GLY A 16 -3.36 7.00 -8.02
C GLY A 16 -2.54 7.28 -9.28
N PHE A 17 -2.78 6.56 -10.38
CA PHE A 17 -2.05 6.74 -11.64
C PHE A 17 -3.01 6.96 -12.82
N GLU A 18 -2.60 7.79 -13.77
CA GLU A 18 -3.17 7.81 -15.11
C GLU A 18 -2.33 6.91 -16.03
N VAL A 19 -2.98 5.93 -16.66
CA VAL A 19 -2.31 4.89 -17.45
C VAL A 19 -2.58 5.09 -18.94
N TYR A 20 -1.54 4.92 -19.75
CA TYR A 20 -1.57 5.07 -21.20
C TYR A 20 -0.86 3.92 -21.89
N GLU A 21 -1.41 3.48 -23.01
CA GLU A 21 -0.74 2.66 -24.01
C GLU A 21 -0.07 3.58 -25.03
N LEU A 22 1.22 3.34 -25.30
CA LEU A 22 2.03 4.10 -26.23
C LEU A 22 1.95 3.51 -27.64
N PRO A 23 2.29 4.28 -28.69
CA PRO A 23 2.13 3.84 -30.08
C PRO A 23 3.01 2.63 -30.48
N ASP A 24 4.07 2.38 -29.72
CA ASP A 24 4.98 1.24 -29.87
C ASP A 24 4.50 -0.01 -29.11
N GLY A 25 3.34 0.06 -28.43
CA GLY A 25 2.78 -1.02 -27.63
C GLY A 25 3.32 -1.08 -26.21
N SER A 26 4.24 -0.19 -25.84
CA SER A 26 4.68 -0.03 -24.45
C SER A 26 3.63 0.72 -23.62
N TRP A 27 3.85 0.80 -22.32
CA TRP A 27 2.91 1.35 -21.35
C TRP A 27 3.54 2.46 -20.54
N ARG A 28 2.75 3.48 -20.24
CA ARG A 28 3.14 4.62 -19.41
C ARG A 28 2.15 4.82 -18.27
N ALA A 29 2.64 5.05 -17.06
CA ALA A 29 1.86 5.49 -15.92
C ALA A 29 2.35 6.86 -15.43
N VAL A 30 1.42 7.75 -15.08
CA VAL A 30 1.70 9.09 -14.53
C VAL A 30 1.09 9.17 -13.13
N SER A 31 1.93 9.40 -12.11
CA SER A 31 1.47 9.55 -10.72
C SER A 31 0.65 10.83 -10.55
N GLN A 32 -0.50 10.72 -9.89
CA GLN A 32 -1.35 11.86 -9.55
C GLN A 32 -0.93 12.55 -8.24
N ARG A 33 -0.01 11.95 -7.46
CA ARG A 33 0.37 12.42 -6.12
C ARG A 33 1.77 13.04 -6.08
N ASP A 34 2.71 12.49 -6.82
CA ASP A 34 4.15 12.78 -6.67
C ASP A 34 4.67 13.74 -7.74
N GLY A 35 3.97 14.87 -7.93
CA GLY A 35 4.39 15.89 -8.90
C GLY A 35 4.40 15.43 -10.36
N GLY A 36 3.64 14.38 -10.70
CA GLY A 36 3.54 13.88 -12.06
C GLY A 36 4.68 12.95 -12.49
N TRP A 37 5.33 12.24 -11.55
CA TRP A 37 6.33 11.22 -11.90
C TRP A 37 5.78 10.23 -12.95
N VAL A 38 6.65 9.87 -13.90
CA VAL A 38 6.31 9.03 -15.06
C VAL A 38 7.09 7.73 -15.00
N VAL A 39 6.38 6.63 -15.24
CA VAL A 39 6.94 5.28 -15.38
C VAL A 39 6.62 4.76 -16.76
N GLU A 40 7.58 4.11 -17.39
CA GLU A 40 7.37 3.43 -18.66
C GLU A 40 7.92 2.02 -18.59
N HIS A 41 7.18 1.07 -19.16
CA HIS A 41 7.61 -0.31 -19.34
C HIS A 41 7.01 -0.87 -20.62
N GLU A 42 7.75 -1.75 -21.29
CA GLU A 42 7.26 -2.48 -22.46
C GLU A 42 6.06 -3.37 -22.11
N GLN A 43 6.12 -4.02 -20.94
CA GLN A 43 5.09 -4.94 -20.49
C GLN A 43 4.18 -4.28 -19.46
N TRP A 44 2.87 -4.45 -19.66
CA TRP A 44 1.86 -4.01 -18.69
C TRP A 44 2.12 -4.53 -17.26
N GLY A 45 2.44 -5.82 -17.14
CA GLY A 45 2.62 -6.45 -15.82
C GLY A 45 3.75 -5.81 -15.03
N GLU A 46 4.84 -5.45 -15.70
CA GLU A 46 5.96 -4.73 -15.10
C GLU A 46 5.57 -3.32 -14.70
N LEU A 47 4.89 -2.56 -15.57
CA LEU A 47 4.39 -1.24 -15.24
C LEU A 47 3.52 -1.27 -13.98
N ALA A 48 2.55 -2.19 -13.96
CA ALA A 48 1.63 -2.36 -12.84
C ALA A 48 2.37 -2.66 -11.54
N TRP A 49 3.32 -3.60 -11.59
CA TRP A 49 4.07 -4.00 -10.41
C TRP A 49 4.99 -2.90 -9.89
N THR A 50 5.66 -2.16 -10.78
CA THR A 50 6.48 -1.00 -10.41
C THR A 50 5.64 0.09 -9.72
N CYS A 51 4.46 0.41 -10.26
CA CYS A 51 3.58 1.43 -9.66
C CYS A 51 3.05 0.99 -8.29
N ILE A 52 2.59 -0.26 -8.16
CA ILE A 52 2.03 -0.80 -6.91
C ILE A 52 3.10 -0.87 -5.83
N SER A 53 4.28 -1.42 -6.16
CA SER A 53 5.38 -1.55 -5.20
C SER A 53 5.88 -0.18 -4.72
N SER A 54 6.02 0.79 -5.63
CA SER A 54 6.40 2.17 -5.27
C SER A 54 5.39 2.80 -4.31
N ARG A 55 4.09 2.63 -4.57
CA ARG A 55 3.04 3.14 -3.69
C ARG A 55 3.09 2.48 -2.31
N ILE A 56 3.24 1.16 -2.24
CA ILE A 56 3.32 0.44 -0.96
C ILE A 56 4.55 0.91 -0.17
N ALA A 57 5.70 1.05 -0.84
CA ALA A 57 6.92 1.53 -0.21
C ALA A 57 6.73 2.92 0.40
N GLU A 58 6.04 3.82 -0.30
CA GLU A 58 5.75 5.16 0.20
C GLU A 58 4.77 5.16 1.37
N GLU A 59 3.68 4.39 1.29
CA GLU A 59 2.73 4.24 2.40
C GLU A 59 3.42 3.69 3.67
N LEU A 60 4.32 2.71 3.50
CA LEU A 60 5.12 2.15 4.59
C LEU A 60 6.13 3.15 5.15
N ARG A 61 6.78 3.96 4.29
CA ARG A 61 7.70 5.02 4.72
C ARG A 61 6.98 6.03 5.61
N VAL A 62 5.84 6.54 5.16
CA VAL A 62 5.02 7.51 5.92
C VAL A 62 4.54 6.91 7.25
N ALA A 63 4.07 5.67 7.24
CA ALA A 63 3.65 4.99 8.47
C ALA A 63 4.83 4.79 9.44
N GLY A 64 6.01 4.44 8.92
CA GLY A 64 7.24 4.28 9.71
C GLY A 64 7.72 5.58 10.33
N GLU A 65 7.68 6.69 9.59
CA GLU A 65 8.03 8.02 10.09
C GLU A 65 7.08 8.49 11.18
N GLU A 66 5.78 8.28 10.99
CA GLU A 66 4.77 8.59 12.00
C GLU A 66 4.97 7.75 13.27
N LEU A 67 5.27 6.46 13.13
CA LEU A 67 5.60 5.60 14.27
C LEU A 67 6.86 6.10 15.00
N ALA A 68 7.93 6.38 14.27
CA ALA A 68 9.18 6.89 14.84
C ALA A 68 8.96 8.22 15.58
N ARG A 69 8.17 9.13 14.99
CA ARG A 69 7.80 10.41 15.61
C ARG A 69 7.07 10.19 16.94
N ARG A 70 6.10 9.27 16.98
CA ARG A 70 5.36 8.96 18.22
C ARG A 70 6.23 8.28 19.27
N MET A 71 7.18 7.45 18.87
CA MET A 71 8.14 6.83 19.80
C MET A 71 9.11 7.84 20.40
N ALA A 72 9.40 8.93 19.67
CA ALA A 72 10.27 10.01 20.15
C ALA A 72 9.55 11.00 21.10
N GLU A 73 8.22 10.96 21.22
CA GLU A 73 7.46 11.84 22.13
C GLU A 73 7.77 11.51 23.61
N PRO A 74 8.36 12.45 24.39
CA PRO A 74 8.66 12.22 25.79
C PRO A 74 7.38 12.00 26.61
N GLY A 75 7.31 10.90 27.37
CA GLY A 75 6.21 10.63 28.31
C GLY A 75 5.12 9.67 27.81
N ARG A 76 5.16 9.18 26.55
CA ARG A 76 4.32 8.07 26.11
C ARG A 76 5.03 6.73 26.37
N ALA A 77 4.48 5.92 27.27
CA ALA A 77 4.91 4.54 27.50
C ALA A 77 4.58 3.68 26.27
N TRP A 78 5.46 3.67 25.27
CA TRP A 78 5.41 2.72 24.14
C TRP A 78 5.92 1.32 24.50
N ARG A 79 6.37 1.14 25.75
CA ARG A 79 6.58 -0.20 26.31
C ARG A 79 5.22 -0.65 26.81
N ASN A 80 4.75 -1.80 26.31
CA ASN A 80 3.85 -2.64 27.10
C ASN A 80 4.42 -2.68 28.51
N ASP A 81 3.74 -2.06 29.45
CA ASP A 81 4.10 -2.17 30.85
C ASP A 81 4.03 -3.67 31.16
N PRO A 82 5.12 -4.34 31.57
CA PRO A 82 5.04 -5.76 31.93
C PRO A 82 4.07 -6.00 33.10
N GLY A 83 3.58 -4.93 33.74
CA GLY A 83 2.53 -4.95 34.76
C GLY A 83 1.10 -4.83 34.24
N MET A 84 0.84 -4.64 32.93
CA MET A 84 -0.52 -4.62 32.40
C MET A 84 -1.07 -6.05 32.35
N LYS A 85 -1.60 -6.51 33.48
CA LYS A 85 -2.46 -7.69 33.54
C LYS A 85 -3.63 -7.42 32.60
N VAL A 86 -3.59 -8.01 31.42
CA VAL A 86 -4.79 -8.15 30.62
C VAL A 86 -5.65 -9.11 31.43
N ASP A 87 -6.61 -8.57 32.17
CA ASP A 87 -7.71 -9.34 32.75
C ASP A 87 -8.57 -9.84 31.57
N VAL A 88 -8.02 -10.78 30.81
CA VAL A 88 -8.80 -11.63 29.91
C VAL A 88 -9.52 -12.59 30.84
N PRO A 89 -10.85 -12.49 31.02
CA PRO A 89 -11.57 -13.55 31.69
C PRO A 89 -11.28 -14.86 30.93
N PRO A 90 -10.97 -15.96 31.62
CA PRO A 90 -10.64 -17.22 30.95
C PRO A 90 -11.78 -17.55 30.00
N HIS A 91 -11.45 -17.73 28.71
CA HIS A 91 -12.40 -18.18 27.72
C HIS A 91 -12.84 -19.58 28.15
N ASP A 92 -14.05 -19.66 28.70
CA ASP A 92 -14.62 -20.89 29.21
C ASP A 92 -14.93 -21.80 28.02
N THR A 93 -13.93 -22.55 27.55
CA THR A 93 -14.14 -23.64 26.59
C THR A 93 -14.61 -24.88 27.35
N ALA A 94 -15.80 -24.76 27.96
CA ALA A 94 -16.58 -25.92 28.34
C ALA A 94 -17.12 -26.54 27.03
N ARG A 95 -16.29 -27.40 26.44
CA ARG A 95 -16.68 -28.34 25.40
C ARG A 95 -17.73 -29.26 26.03
N ASP A 96 -19.01 -28.96 25.82
CA ASP A 96 -20.11 -29.83 26.25
C ASP A 96 -20.06 -31.10 25.38
N SER A 97 -19.28 -32.08 25.84
CA SER A 97 -19.36 -33.45 25.35
C SER A 97 -20.44 -34.18 26.14
N ARG A 98 -21.67 -34.12 25.66
CA ARG A 98 -22.76 -35.05 25.99
C ARG A 98 -23.36 -35.51 24.66
N ARG A 99 -23.00 -36.71 24.20
CA ARG A 99 -23.68 -38.00 24.45
C ARG A 99 -25.15 -37.97 24.06
#